data_AF-A0A2V6NPJ3-F1
#
_entry.id   AF-A0A2V6NPJ3-F1
#
_cell.length_a   1.000
_cell.length_b   1.000
_cell.length_c   1.000
_cell.angle_alpha   90.00
_cell.angle_beta   90.00
_cell.angle_gamma   90.00
#
_symmetry.space_group_name_H-M   'P 1'
#
loop_
_entity.id
_entity.type
_entity.pdbx_description
1 polymer ?
#
loop_
_entity_poly.entity_id
_entity_poly.type
_entity_poly.pdbx_seq_one_letter_code
_entity_poly.pdbx_strand_id
1 'polypeptide(L)'
;MGLSSERLDRVGQILRSEIEKGKLPGAVALVARKGRIAYFESFGLLDPATGTPMTREAIFRIYSMTKPLVSVAAMILLEDGRAVLTDPVSKFLPPLAKLQVSLQKVAPVSGKVAYTMVPADREMTIQDLLRHTSGLAYGELTANAAVKEAYVKAGLAPSNGLPFDIRCLIASEEVERLATVPLAHQPGTVWEYGLSTDVLGRVVEAISGMPLGRLLEERLFVPLKMIDSGFFVPTDKLARLAQPFPADPATGNPI
;
A
#
# COMPACT_ATOMS: atom_id res chain seq x y z
N MET A 1 8.08 32.79 -3.67
CA MET A 1 7.66 31.48 -3.13
C MET A 1 7.84 31.34 -1.62
N GLY A 2 8.62 32.21 -0.95
CA GLY A 2 8.87 32.13 0.51
C GLY A 2 9.60 30.85 0.93
N LEU A 3 10.51 30.39 0.10
CA LEU A 3 11.42 29.27 0.32
C LEU A 3 12.85 29.83 0.16
N SER A 4 13.79 29.35 0.96
CA SER A 4 15.21 29.73 0.87
C SER A 4 15.93 28.80 -0.11
N SER A 5 16.54 29.35 -1.15
CA SER A 5 17.34 28.59 -2.11
C SER A 5 18.48 27.86 -1.42
N GLU A 6 19.20 28.52 -0.52
CA GLU A 6 20.29 27.93 0.27
C GLU A 6 19.82 26.69 1.06
N ARG A 7 18.60 26.72 1.61
CA ARG A 7 18.05 25.55 2.32
C ARG A 7 17.57 24.45 1.37
N LEU A 8 17.10 24.80 0.18
CA LEU A 8 16.73 23.82 -0.85
C LEU A 8 17.98 23.09 -1.37
N ASP A 9 19.11 23.78 -1.50
CA ASP A 9 20.38 23.17 -1.92
C ASP A 9 20.85 22.05 -0.96
N ARG A 10 20.50 22.17 0.34
CA ARG A 10 20.79 21.11 1.34
C ARG A 10 20.10 19.78 1.00
N VAL A 11 18.94 19.80 0.33
CA VAL A 11 18.27 18.57 -0.13
C VAL A 11 19.17 17.83 -1.11
N GLY A 12 19.73 18.54 -2.09
CA GLY A 12 20.64 17.95 -3.08
C GLY A 12 21.93 17.45 -2.45
N GLN A 13 22.49 18.17 -1.48
CA GLN A 13 23.68 17.74 -0.75
C GLN A 13 23.45 16.44 0.02
N ILE A 14 22.31 16.31 0.72
CA ILE A 14 21.95 15.09 1.45
C ILE A 14 21.79 13.92 0.48
N LEU A 15 21.03 14.10 -0.62
CA LEU A 15 20.81 13.03 -1.59
C LEU A 15 22.10 12.55 -2.24
N ARG A 16 23.00 13.48 -2.63
CA ARG A 16 24.33 13.10 -3.14
C ARG A 16 25.13 12.32 -2.10
N SER A 17 25.14 12.77 -0.85
CA SER A 17 25.87 12.08 0.22
C SER A 17 25.35 10.67 0.48
N GLU A 18 24.02 10.46 0.46
CA GLU A 18 23.44 9.13 0.66
C GLU A 18 23.70 8.19 -0.54
N ILE A 19 23.76 8.74 -1.77
CA ILE A 19 24.18 8.00 -2.97
C ILE A 19 25.67 7.62 -2.87
N GLU A 20 26.54 8.55 -2.48
CA GLU A 20 27.97 8.29 -2.28
C GLU A 20 28.23 7.21 -1.21
N LYS A 21 27.38 7.14 -0.17
CA LYS A 21 27.41 6.08 0.85
C LYS A 21 26.81 4.74 0.38
N GLY A 22 26.31 4.66 -0.85
CA GLY A 22 25.67 3.46 -1.39
C GLY A 22 24.33 3.11 -0.74
N LYS A 23 23.61 4.09 -0.16
CA LYS A 23 22.30 3.86 0.49
C LYS A 23 21.15 3.80 -0.51
N LEU A 24 21.28 4.45 -1.66
CA LEU A 24 20.37 4.36 -2.79
C LEU A 24 21.12 4.56 -4.12
N PRO A 25 20.64 3.98 -5.24
CA PRO A 25 21.29 4.16 -6.54
C PRO A 25 21.16 5.60 -7.07
N GLY A 26 19.99 6.20 -6.86
CA GLY A 26 19.65 7.52 -7.37
C GLY A 26 18.29 7.98 -6.86
N ALA A 27 18.00 9.25 -7.05
CA ALA A 27 16.79 9.89 -6.54
C ALA A 27 16.30 11.01 -7.45
N VAL A 28 15.01 11.32 -7.35
CA VAL A 28 14.40 12.53 -7.90
C VAL A 28 13.67 13.23 -6.76
N ALA A 29 13.86 14.53 -6.61
CA ALA A 29 13.22 15.32 -5.57
C ALA A 29 12.54 16.56 -6.16
N LEU A 30 11.27 16.76 -5.80
CA LEU A 30 10.47 17.90 -6.21
C LEU A 30 9.90 18.61 -4.97
N VAL A 31 10.04 19.93 -4.91
CA VAL A 31 9.40 20.79 -3.91
C VAL A 31 8.56 21.83 -4.63
N ALA A 32 7.26 21.83 -4.34
CA ALA A 32 6.32 22.80 -4.87
C ALA A 32 5.65 23.60 -3.75
N ARG A 33 5.30 24.86 -4.03
CA ARG A 33 4.55 25.72 -3.11
C ARG A 33 3.64 26.65 -3.89
N LYS A 34 2.39 26.84 -3.45
CA LYS A 34 1.42 27.72 -4.12
C LYS A 34 1.30 27.43 -5.64
N GLY A 35 1.23 26.14 -6.00
CA GLY A 35 1.07 25.69 -7.39
C GLY A 35 2.27 25.91 -8.31
N ARG A 36 3.46 26.25 -7.79
CA ARG A 36 4.69 26.40 -8.59
C ARG A 36 5.78 25.46 -8.09
N ILE A 37 6.62 24.99 -9.00
CA ILE A 37 7.81 24.18 -8.68
C ILE A 37 8.92 25.14 -8.21
N ALA A 38 9.48 24.88 -7.04
CA ALA A 38 10.60 25.63 -6.47
C ALA A 38 11.94 24.89 -6.59
N TYR A 39 11.87 23.56 -6.65
CA TYR A 39 13.01 22.67 -6.75
C TYR A 39 12.55 21.42 -7.48
N PHE A 40 13.31 20.93 -8.45
CA PHE A 40 13.04 19.67 -9.11
C PHE A 40 14.35 19.17 -9.69
N GLU A 41 14.99 18.19 -9.07
CA GLU A 41 16.32 17.72 -9.48
C GLU A 41 16.40 16.20 -9.43
N SER A 42 17.28 15.63 -10.26
CA SER A 42 17.62 14.20 -10.27
C SER A 42 19.09 13.98 -9.87
N PHE A 43 19.37 12.83 -9.25
CA PHE A 43 20.67 12.48 -8.68
C PHE A 43 20.97 11.00 -8.91
N GLY A 44 22.24 10.67 -9.13
CA GLY A 44 22.71 9.28 -9.21
C GLY A 44 22.20 8.54 -10.44
N LEU A 45 21.93 7.26 -10.27
CA LEU A 45 21.65 6.31 -11.33
C LEU A 45 20.19 5.88 -11.32
N LEU A 46 19.59 5.82 -12.50
CA LEU A 46 18.31 5.14 -12.76
C LEU A 46 18.48 3.63 -12.59
N ASP A 47 19.58 3.11 -13.11
CA ASP A 47 19.91 1.68 -13.08
C ASP A 47 21.39 1.52 -12.71
N PRO A 48 21.69 1.02 -11.49
CA PRO A 48 23.06 0.81 -11.04
C PRO A 48 23.78 -0.33 -11.78
N ALA A 49 23.06 -1.29 -12.39
CA ALA A 49 23.67 -2.39 -13.11
C ALA A 49 24.24 -1.95 -14.47
N THR A 50 23.58 -1.00 -15.12
CA THR A 50 23.98 -0.47 -16.43
C THR A 50 24.71 0.88 -16.35
N GLY A 51 24.69 1.53 -15.18
CA GLY A 51 25.24 2.88 -15.02
C GLY A 51 24.38 3.97 -15.67
N THR A 52 23.12 3.67 -15.97
CA THR A 52 22.19 4.61 -16.62
C THR A 52 21.88 5.77 -15.67
N PRO A 53 22.07 7.05 -16.07
CA PRO A 53 21.85 8.19 -15.18
C PRO A 53 20.37 8.42 -14.87
N MET A 54 20.08 8.91 -13.67
CA MET A 54 18.72 9.24 -13.23
C MET A 54 18.14 10.46 -13.97
N THR A 55 16.90 10.35 -14.43
CA THR A 55 16.15 11.45 -15.07
C THR A 55 14.96 11.87 -14.21
N ARG A 56 14.41 13.06 -14.49
CA ARG A 56 13.23 13.58 -13.78
C ARG A 56 11.94 12.85 -14.16
N GLU A 57 11.95 12.19 -15.32
CA GLU A 57 10.86 11.45 -15.94
C GLU A 57 10.89 9.96 -15.59
N ALA A 58 11.78 9.56 -14.67
CA ALA A 58 11.89 8.20 -14.19
C ALA A 58 10.57 7.70 -13.57
N ILE A 59 10.24 6.45 -13.86
CA ILE A 59 9.07 5.75 -13.35
C ILE A 59 9.51 4.95 -12.12
N PHE A 60 8.76 5.07 -11.03
CA PHE A 60 9.04 4.40 -9.77
C PHE A 60 7.90 3.46 -9.39
N ARG A 61 8.25 2.32 -8.78
CA ARG A 61 7.29 1.50 -8.04
C ARG A 61 7.00 2.25 -6.72
N ILE A 62 5.82 2.84 -6.59
CA ILE A 62 5.50 3.72 -5.46
C ILE A 62 4.93 2.98 -4.23
N TYR A 63 4.68 1.68 -4.35
CA TYR A 63 4.15 0.81 -3.28
C TYR A 63 2.99 1.48 -2.51
N SER A 64 3.10 1.60 -1.20
CA SER A 64 2.05 2.12 -0.32
C SER A 64 1.65 3.58 -0.58
N MET A 65 2.38 4.34 -1.40
CA MET A 65 1.92 5.64 -1.89
C MET A 65 0.71 5.50 -2.86
N THR A 66 0.37 4.29 -3.30
CA THR A 66 -0.89 3.99 -3.98
C THR A 66 -2.11 4.17 -3.07
N LYS A 67 -1.96 3.99 -1.74
CA LYS A 67 -3.09 4.00 -0.80
C LYS A 67 -3.88 5.32 -0.78
N PRO A 68 -3.24 6.50 -0.80
CA PRO A 68 -3.94 7.77 -1.00
C PRO A 68 -4.75 7.83 -2.31
N LEU A 69 -4.25 7.27 -3.42
CA LEU A 69 -4.95 7.30 -4.71
C LEU A 69 -6.25 6.47 -4.64
N VAL A 70 -6.18 5.27 -4.06
CA VAL A 70 -7.36 4.42 -3.83
C VAL A 70 -8.33 5.06 -2.85
N SER A 71 -7.82 5.70 -1.80
CA SER A 71 -8.64 6.43 -0.83
C SER A 71 -9.40 7.59 -1.49
N VAL A 72 -8.75 8.36 -2.36
CA VAL A 72 -9.40 9.42 -3.15
C VAL A 72 -10.46 8.82 -4.08
N ALA A 73 -10.18 7.69 -4.75
CA ALA A 73 -11.17 7.02 -5.59
C ALA A 73 -12.42 6.60 -4.79
N ALA A 74 -12.24 6.08 -3.56
CA ALA A 74 -13.35 5.78 -2.68
C ALA A 74 -14.13 7.06 -2.29
N MET A 75 -13.43 8.14 -1.94
CA MET A 75 -14.07 9.41 -1.58
C MET A 75 -14.86 10.02 -2.75
N ILE A 76 -14.37 9.91 -3.98
CA ILE A 76 -15.10 10.33 -5.19
C ILE A 76 -16.44 9.59 -5.30
N LEU A 77 -16.45 8.27 -5.06
CA LEU A 77 -17.69 7.48 -5.11
C LEU A 77 -18.67 7.83 -3.95
N LEU A 78 -18.13 8.25 -2.80
CA LEU A 78 -18.93 8.78 -1.68
C LEU A 78 -19.55 10.14 -2.04
N GLU A 79 -18.79 11.04 -2.68
CA GLU A 79 -19.31 12.33 -3.18
C GLU A 79 -20.36 12.13 -4.29
N ASP A 80 -20.20 11.10 -5.13
CA ASP A 80 -21.21 10.68 -6.11
C ASP A 80 -22.47 10.08 -5.44
N GLY A 81 -22.50 9.94 -4.11
CA GLY A 81 -23.64 9.40 -3.34
C GLY A 81 -23.83 7.88 -3.45
N ARG A 82 -22.81 7.14 -3.90
CA ARG A 82 -22.90 5.69 -4.16
C ARG A 82 -22.66 4.81 -2.93
N ALA A 83 -22.05 5.38 -1.89
CA ALA A 83 -21.82 4.74 -0.60
C ALA A 83 -21.65 5.81 0.49
N VAL A 84 -21.65 5.39 1.74
CA VAL A 84 -21.32 6.25 2.90
C VAL A 84 -20.23 5.62 3.75
N LEU A 85 -19.51 6.42 4.54
CA LEU A 85 -18.39 5.95 5.37
C LEU A 85 -18.77 4.81 6.34
N THR A 86 -20.01 4.80 6.81
CA THR A 86 -20.54 3.83 7.77
C THR A 86 -21.12 2.59 7.11
N ASP A 87 -21.15 2.50 5.77
CA ASP A 87 -21.58 1.28 5.10
C ASP A 87 -20.67 0.11 5.54
N PRO A 88 -21.27 -1.04 5.91
CA PRO A 88 -20.48 -2.23 6.18
C PRO A 88 -19.84 -2.71 4.87
N VAL A 89 -18.60 -3.20 4.95
CA VAL A 89 -17.87 -3.71 3.79
C VAL A 89 -18.59 -4.89 3.14
N SER A 90 -19.27 -5.73 3.93
CA SER A 90 -20.02 -6.89 3.45
C SER A 90 -21.15 -6.54 2.46
N LYS A 91 -21.66 -5.30 2.51
CA LYS A 91 -22.64 -4.78 1.53
C LYS A 91 -22.13 -4.90 0.09
N PHE A 92 -20.82 -4.75 -0.08
CA PHE A 92 -20.14 -4.79 -1.38
C PHE A 92 -19.32 -6.06 -1.56
N LEU A 93 -18.82 -6.64 -0.47
CA LEU A 93 -18.00 -7.86 -0.44
C LEU A 93 -18.61 -8.88 0.53
N PRO A 94 -19.72 -9.56 0.17
CA PRO A 94 -20.45 -10.46 1.07
C PRO A 94 -19.63 -11.54 1.78
N PRO A 95 -18.58 -12.15 1.17
CA PRO A 95 -17.75 -13.13 1.87
C PRO A 95 -17.07 -12.60 3.14
N LEU A 96 -16.90 -11.28 3.26
CA LEU A 96 -16.30 -10.65 4.45
C LEU A 96 -17.31 -10.37 5.56
N ALA A 97 -18.53 -10.91 5.47
CA ALA A 97 -19.49 -10.90 6.57
C ALA A 97 -19.06 -11.86 7.69
N LYS A 98 -19.40 -11.53 8.95
CA LYS A 98 -19.28 -12.45 10.12
C LYS A 98 -17.87 -13.02 10.36
N LEU A 99 -16.83 -12.26 10.04
CA LEU A 99 -15.44 -12.66 10.30
C LEU A 99 -15.20 -12.94 11.80
N GLN A 100 -14.29 -13.86 12.07
CA GLN A 100 -13.77 -14.10 13.41
C GLN A 100 -12.60 -13.16 13.71
N VAL A 101 -12.31 -12.95 14.98
CA VAL A 101 -11.19 -12.18 15.52
C VAL A 101 -10.32 -13.10 16.34
N SER A 102 -9.01 -13.10 16.08
CA SER A 102 -8.00 -13.81 16.85
C SER A 102 -7.57 -12.96 18.05
N LEU A 103 -8.18 -13.17 19.21
CA LEU A 103 -7.79 -12.46 20.43
C LEU A 103 -6.59 -13.12 21.09
N GLN A 104 -5.53 -12.34 21.27
CA GLN A 104 -4.37 -12.73 22.06
C GLN A 104 -4.72 -12.66 23.56
N LYS A 105 -4.53 -13.76 24.27
CA LYS A 105 -4.60 -13.83 25.74
C LYS A 105 -3.26 -14.27 26.29
N VAL A 106 -2.74 -13.52 27.24
CA VAL A 106 -1.53 -13.89 27.99
C VAL A 106 -1.98 -14.60 29.25
N ALA A 107 -1.57 -15.86 29.43
CA ALA A 107 -1.85 -16.62 30.63
C ALA A 107 -1.17 -15.94 31.84
N PRO A 108 -1.92 -15.52 32.89
CA PRO A 108 -1.38 -14.69 33.97
C PRO A 108 -0.19 -15.27 34.71
N VAL A 109 -0.11 -16.61 34.79
CA VAL A 109 0.90 -17.31 35.60
C VAL A 109 2.10 -17.77 34.77
N SER A 110 1.88 -18.24 33.54
CA SER A 110 2.95 -18.80 32.71
C SER A 110 3.53 -17.83 31.69
N GLY A 111 2.89 -16.67 31.50
CA GLY A 111 3.23 -15.72 30.43
C GLY A 111 2.99 -16.28 29.02
N LYS A 112 2.43 -17.49 28.89
CA LYS A 112 2.17 -18.12 27.60
C LYS A 112 1.07 -17.37 26.86
N VAL A 113 1.34 -17.06 25.60
CA VAL A 113 0.36 -16.51 24.68
C VAL A 113 -0.53 -17.64 24.17
N ALA A 114 -1.84 -17.48 24.32
CA ALA A 114 -2.86 -18.30 23.68
C ALA A 114 -3.75 -17.42 22.81
N TYR A 115 -4.26 -17.97 21.71
CA TYR A 115 -5.19 -17.27 20.83
C TYR A 115 -6.58 -17.89 20.97
N THR A 116 -7.61 -17.05 21.04
CA THR A 116 -9.01 -17.49 21.03
C THR A 116 -9.74 -16.80 19.90
N MET A 117 -10.46 -17.58 19.08
CA MET A 117 -11.32 -17.03 18.04
C MET A 117 -12.65 -16.62 18.64
N VAL A 118 -13.06 -15.39 18.37
CA VAL A 118 -14.37 -14.85 18.75
C VAL A 118 -15.04 -14.19 17.54
N PRO A 119 -16.37 -14.12 17.46
CA PRO A 119 -17.03 -13.32 16.42
C PRO A 119 -16.61 -11.85 16.49
N ALA A 120 -16.55 -11.18 15.34
CA ALA A 120 -16.44 -9.72 15.34
C ALA A 120 -17.69 -9.09 15.97
N ASP A 121 -17.50 -8.12 16.88
CA ASP A 121 -18.59 -7.46 17.62
C ASP A 121 -19.46 -6.60 16.70
N ARG A 122 -18.86 -6.13 15.61
CA ARG A 122 -19.52 -5.42 14.50
C ARG A 122 -18.76 -5.71 13.21
N GLU A 123 -19.41 -5.44 12.08
CA GLU A 123 -18.74 -5.49 10.79
C GLU A 123 -17.78 -4.31 10.60
N MET A 124 -16.71 -4.53 9.84
CA MET A 124 -15.84 -3.43 9.40
C MET A 124 -16.59 -2.54 8.41
N THR A 125 -16.34 -1.24 8.50
CA THR A 125 -16.94 -0.21 7.63
C THR A 125 -15.93 0.30 6.60
N ILE A 126 -16.40 1.03 5.59
CA ILE A 126 -15.52 1.78 4.67
C ILE A 126 -14.58 2.72 5.46
N GLN A 127 -15.08 3.37 6.51
CA GLN A 127 -14.24 4.22 7.37
C GLN A 127 -13.10 3.44 8.01
N ASP A 128 -13.37 2.21 8.48
CA ASP A 128 -12.34 1.38 9.10
C ASP A 128 -11.26 0.96 8.11
N LEU A 129 -11.63 0.73 6.85
CA LEU A 129 -10.65 0.48 5.78
C LEU A 129 -9.77 1.70 5.52
N LEU A 130 -10.37 2.89 5.38
CA LEU A 130 -9.68 4.15 5.09
C LEU A 130 -8.65 4.54 6.16
N ARG A 131 -8.87 4.14 7.42
CA ARG A 131 -8.01 4.51 8.55
C ARG A 131 -7.28 3.34 9.20
N HIS A 132 -7.26 2.17 8.57
CA HIS A 132 -6.57 0.98 9.09
C HIS A 132 -7.05 0.54 10.49
N THR A 133 -8.36 0.60 10.74
CA THR A 133 -8.99 0.08 11.97
C THR A 133 -9.95 -1.06 11.67
N SER A 134 -9.77 -1.77 10.55
CA SER A 134 -10.68 -2.84 10.11
C SER A 134 -10.44 -4.17 10.83
N GLY A 135 -9.30 -4.32 11.51
CA GLY A 135 -8.81 -5.58 12.04
C GLY A 135 -8.02 -6.42 11.03
N LEU A 136 -7.96 -5.99 9.76
CA LEU A 136 -7.09 -6.61 8.74
C LEU A 136 -5.63 -6.20 8.97
N ALA A 137 -4.73 -7.17 8.85
CA ALA A 137 -3.30 -6.94 8.98
C ALA A 137 -2.54 -7.30 7.69
N TYR A 138 -1.22 -7.09 7.70
CA TYR A 138 -0.30 -7.73 6.75
C TYR A 138 0.30 -8.97 7.41
N GLY A 139 0.28 -10.11 6.73
CA GLY A 139 0.79 -11.38 7.28
C GLY A 139 2.28 -11.32 7.62
N GLU A 140 3.05 -10.53 6.89
CA GLU A 140 4.47 -10.30 7.10
C GLU A 140 4.77 -9.33 8.26
N LEU A 141 3.83 -8.46 8.66
CA LEU A 141 4.04 -7.42 9.67
C LEU A 141 3.35 -7.69 11.02
N THR A 142 2.23 -8.41 11.01
CA THR A 142 1.41 -8.56 12.23
C THR A 142 2.16 -9.34 13.32
N ALA A 143 2.00 -8.90 14.56
CA ALA A 143 2.50 -9.60 15.74
C ALA A 143 1.58 -10.77 16.17
N ASN A 144 0.37 -10.86 15.62
CA ASN A 144 -0.57 -11.93 15.93
C ASN A 144 -0.20 -13.20 15.16
N ALA A 145 0.47 -14.14 15.83
CA ALA A 145 1.03 -15.32 15.20
C ALA A 145 -0.04 -16.22 14.53
N ALA A 146 -1.23 -16.32 15.13
CA ALA A 146 -2.33 -17.10 14.55
C ALA A 146 -2.88 -16.47 13.26
N VAL A 147 -2.97 -15.14 13.20
CA VAL A 147 -3.37 -14.41 11.99
C VAL A 147 -2.30 -14.54 10.92
N LYS A 148 -1.02 -14.39 11.29
CA LYS A 148 0.12 -14.61 10.38
C LYS A 148 0.09 -16.01 9.74
N GLU A 149 -0.10 -17.06 10.54
CA GLU A 149 -0.22 -18.44 10.03
C GLU A 149 -1.43 -18.59 9.10
N ALA A 150 -2.57 -18.00 9.44
CA ALA A 150 -3.77 -18.03 8.61
C ALA A 150 -3.57 -17.34 7.25
N TYR A 151 -2.88 -16.19 7.22
CA TYR A 151 -2.51 -15.51 5.96
C TYR A 151 -1.63 -16.41 5.08
N VAL A 152 -0.63 -17.08 5.65
CA VAL A 152 0.23 -18.02 4.91
C VAL A 152 -0.58 -19.19 4.36
N LYS A 153 -1.45 -19.80 5.19
CA LYS A 153 -2.30 -20.93 4.79
C LYS A 153 -3.31 -20.55 3.70
N ALA A 154 -3.84 -19.34 3.75
CA ALA A 154 -4.74 -18.80 2.72
C ALA A 154 -3.99 -18.42 1.43
N GLY A 155 -2.65 -18.51 1.40
CA GLY A 155 -1.83 -18.06 0.29
C GLY A 155 -1.99 -16.56 0.06
N LEU A 156 -2.04 -15.79 1.15
CA LEU A 156 -2.15 -14.33 1.20
C LEU A 156 -0.91 -13.67 1.86
N ALA A 157 0.10 -14.47 2.19
CA ALA A 157 1.44 -14.05 2.59
C ALA A 157 2.40 -15.21 2.29
N PRO A 158 3.66 -14.96 1.94
CA PRO A 158 4.60 -16.05 1.72
C PRO A 158 5.15 -16.56 3.06
N SER A 159 5.48 -17.85 3.12
CA SER A 159 6.03 -18.49 4.32
C SER A 159 7.46 -18.04 4.66
N ASN A 160 8.17 -17.48 3.67
CA ASN A 160 9.56 -17.03 3.79
C ASN A 160 9.69 -15.57 4.27
N GLY A 161 8.57 -14.87 4.53
CA GLY A 161 8.57 -13.50 5.03
C GLY A 161 8.95 -12.43 4.00
N LEU A 162 9.06 -12.77 2.71
CA LEU A 162 9.20 -11.79 1.64
C LEU A 162 7.89 -10.98 1.46
N PRO A 163 7.93 -9.81 0.80
CA PRO A 163 6.72 -9.11 0.40
C PRO A 163 5.83 -10.01 -0.46
N PHE A 164 4.54 -10.04 -0.15
CA PHE A 164 3.60 -10.88 -0.87
C PHE A 164 3.31 -10.34 -2.27
N ASP A 165 3.46 -11.18 -3.30
CA ASP A 165 3.13 -10.83 -4.69
C ASP A 165 1.72 -11.33 -5.06
N ILE A 166 0.76 -10.40 -5.09
CA ILE A 166 -0.64 -10.67 -5.43
C ILE A 166 -0.98 -10.56 -6.92
N ARG A 167 0.00 -10.31 -7.80
CA ARG A 167 -0.29 -10.01 -9.22
C ARG A 167 -1.02 -11.13 -9.96
N CYS A 168 -0.97 -12.35 -9.44
CA CYS A 168 -1.64 -13.52 -10.02
C CYS A 168 -3.04 -13.80 -9.43
N LEU A 169 -3.48 -13.07 -8.40
CA LEU A 169 -4.79 -13.26 -7.77
C LEU A 169 -5.84 -12.36 -8.40
N ILE A 170 -6.95 -12.96 -8.83
CA ILE A 170 -8.12 -12.19 -9.26
C ILE A 170 -8.89 -11.66 -8.05
N ALA A 171 -9.65 -10.58 -8.26
CA ALA A 171 -10.38 -9.87 -7.20
C ALA A 171 -11.22 -10.77 -6.29
N SER A 172 -12.03 -11.63 -6.90
CA SER A 172 -12.92 -12.53 -6.16
C SER A 172 -12.12 -13.54 -5.33
N GLU A 173 -11.04 -14.07 -5.87
CA GLU A 173 -10.22 -15.07 -5.18
C GLU A 173 -9.51 -14.48 -3.96
N GLU A 174 -9.02 -13.24 -4.07
CA GLU A 174 -8.45 -12.52 -2.92
C GLU A 174 -9.47 -12.37 -1.79
N VAL A 175 -10.69 -11.93 -2.10
CA VAL A 175 -11.77 -11.71 -1.13
C VAL A 175 -12.21 -13.04 -0.48
N GLU A 176 -12.36 -14.11 -1.26
CA GLU A 176 -12.73 -15.44 -0.76
C GLU A 176 -11.63 -16.02 0.16
N ARG A 177 -10.36 -15.87 -0.21
CA ARG A 177 -9.25 -16.31 0.64
C ARG A 177 -9.21 -15.50 1.93
N LEU A 178 -9.39 -14.18 1.85
CA LEU A 178 -9.36 -13.29 3.01
C LEU A 178 -10.51 -13.59 3.99
N ALA A 179 -11.66 -14.03 3.48
CA ALA A 179 -12.79 -14.46 4.31
C ALA A 179 -12.45 -15.67 5.21
N THR A 180 -11.41 -16.44 4.88
CA THR A 180 -10.93 -17.57 5.71
C THR A 180 -9.93 -17.15 6.80
N VAL A 181 -9.47 -15.90 6.78
CA VAL A 181 -8.48 -15.37 7.72
C VAL A 181 -9.19 -14.61 8.84
N PRO A 182 -8.91 -14.92 10.13
CA PRO A 182 -9.44 -14.14 11.23
C PRO A 182 -8.79 -12.74 11.29
N LEU A 183 -9.55 -11.75 11.74
CA LEU A 183 -9.04 -10.41 12.03
C LEU A 183 -8.07 -10.44 13.22
N ALA A 184 -7.08 -9.56 13.21
CA ALA A 184 -6.15 -9.38 14.33
C ALA A 184 -6.77 -8.62 15.51
N HIS A 185 -7.74 -7.75 15.21
CA HIS A 185 -8.42 -6.88 16.18
C HIS A 185 -9.90 -6.75 15.87
N GLN A 186 -10.70 -6.39 16.88
CA GLN A 186 -12.09 -6.04 16.66
C GLN A 186 -12.18 -4.79 15.75
N PRO A 187 -13.06 -4.78 14.72
CA PRO A 187 -13.21 -3.60 13.87
C PRO A 187 -13.53 -2.32 14.66
N GLY A 188 -12.79 -1.25 14.37
CA GLY A 188 -12.90 0.07 15.00
C GLY A 188 -12.15 0.27 16.29
N THR A 189 -11.41 -0.74 16.77
CA THR A 189 -10.82 -0.68 18.12
C THR A 189 -9.33 -0.37 18.11
N VAL A 190 -8.57 -0.90 17.14
CA VAL A 190 -7.12 -0.78 17.08
C VAL A 190 -6.72 -0.33 15.69
N TRP A 191 -5.74 0.58 15.62
CA TRP A 191 -5.05 0.90 14.39
C TRP A 191 -3.96 -0.14 14.14
N GLU A 192 -4.04 -0.85 13.02
CA GLU A 192 -2.98 -1.75 12.55
C GLU A 192 -2.86 -1.66 11.03
N TYR A 193 -1.63 -1.41 10.56
CA TYR A 193 -1.36 -1.32 9.13
C TYR A 193 -1.49 -2.68 8.44
N GLY A 194 -2.19 -2.74 7.32
CA GLY A 194 -2.60 -4.01 6.71
C GLY A 194 -3.26 -3.87 5.34
N LEU A 195 -3.86 -4.96 4.87
CA LEU A 195 -4.58 -5.08 3.59
C LEU A 195 -5.89 -4.27 3.50
N SER A 196 -6.12 -3.34 4.43
CA SER A 196 -7.33 -2.51 4.43
C SER A 196 -7.53 -1.74 3.13
N THR A 197 -6.46 -1.25 2.52
CA THR A 197 -6.57 -0.49 1.28
C THR A 197 -6.75 -1.38 0.04
N ASP A 198 -6.23 -2.60 0.06
CA ASP A 198 -6.46 -3.59 -0.99
C ASP A 198 -7.95 -3.99 -1.01
N VAL A 199 -8.52 -4.27 0.16
CA VAL A 199 -9.98 -4.49 0.33
C VAL A 199 -10.78 -3.24 -0.04
N LEU A 200 -10.31 -2.03 0.29
CA LEU A 200 -10.96 -0.79 -0.17
C LEU A 200 -10.99 -0.70 -1.70
N GLY A 201 -9.89 -1.11 -2.37
CA GLY A 201 -9.84 -1.24 -3.82
C GLY A 201 -10.95 -2.17 -4.34
N ARG A 202 -11.16 -3.32 -3.70
CA ARG A 202 -12.25 -4.25 -4.07
C ARG A 202 -13.64 -3.68 -3.82
N VAL A 203 -13.83 -2.92 -2.74
CA VAL A 203 -15.08 -2.18 -2.49
C VAL A 203 -15.32 -1.14 -3.60
N VAL A 204 -14.29 -0.42 -4.01
CA VAL A 204 -14.35 0.56 -5.11
C VAL A 204 -14.72 -0.11 -6.43
N GLU A 205 -14.16 -1.28 -6.74
CA GLU A 205 -14.52 -2.08 -7.91
C GLU A 205 -15.99 -2.53 -7.85
N ALA A 206 -16.42 -3.07 -6.71
CA ALA A 206 -17.80 -3.53 -6.52
C ALA A 206 -18.83 -2.39 -6.61
N ILE A 207 -18.52 -1.22 -6.02
CA ILE A 207 -19.39 -0.03 -6.14
C ILE A 207 -19.44 0.41 -7.59
N SER A 208 -18.28 0.57 -8.26
CA SER A 208 -18.18 1.21 -9.57
C SER A 208 -18.61 0.32 -10.73
N GLY A 209 -18.44 -1.00 -10.61
CA GLY A 209 -18.55 -1.96 -11.72
C GLY A 209 -17.33 -1.94 -12.66
N MET A 210 -16.24 -1.27 -12.28
CA MET A 210 -15.04 -1.10 -13.10
C MET A 210 -13.80 -1.66 -12.38
N PRO A 211 -12.78 -2.16 -13.10
CA PRO A 211 -11.48 -2.43 -12.50
C PRO A 211 -10.88 -1.16 -11.87
N LEU A 212 -10.21 -1.30 -10.73
CA LEU A 212 -9.68 -0.17 -9.96
C LEU A 212 -8.78 0.74 -10.81
N GLY A 213 -7.91 0.13 -11.63
CA GLY A 213 -7.03 0.87 -12.54
C GLY A 213 -7.77 1.72 -13.57
N ARG A 214 -8.93 1.24 -14.07
CA ARG A 214 -9.76 1.98 -15.02
C ARG A 214 -10.47 3.15 -14.37
N LEU A 215 -10.99 2.95 -13.15
CA LEU A 215 -11.60 4.05 -12.40
C LEU A 215 -10.57 5.12 -12.05
N LEU A 216 -9.37 4.73 -11.58
CA LEU A 216 -8.29 5.66 -11.29
C LEU A 216 -7.83 6.41 -12.56
N GLU A 217 -7.71 5.71 -13.69
CA GLU A 217 -7.37 6.32 -14.97
C GLU A 217 -8.39 7.41 -15.35
N GLU A 218 -9.68 7.08 -15.35
CA GLU A 218 -10.75 7.96 -15.78
C GLU A 218 -10.98 9.14 -14.82
N ARG A 219 -11.07 8.87 -13.52
CA ARG A 219 -11.53 9.84 -12.52
C ARG A 219 -10.39 10.61 -11.84
N LEU A 220 -9.15 10.15 -11.96
CA LEU A 220 -8.00 10.76 -11.28
C LEU A 220 -6.84 11.06 -12.22
N PHE A 221 -6.32 10.07 -12.93
CA PHE A 221 -5.07 10.22 -13.69
C PHE A 221 -5.24 11.11 -14.93
N VAL A 222 -6.26 10.88 -15.76
CA VAL A 222 -6.51 11.70 -16.94
C VAL A 222 -6.81 13.16 -16.58
N PRO A 223 -7.73 13.47 -15.62
CA PRO A 223 -8.00 14.85 -15.21
C PRO A 223 -6.77 15.58 -14.65
N LEU A 224 -5.91 14.87 -13.91
CA LEU A 224 -4.68 15.42 -13.31
C LEU A 224 -3.45 15.32 -14.22
N LYS A 225 -3.59 14.81 -15.45
CA LYS A 225 -2.51 14.61 -16.43
C LYS A 225 -1.37 13.70 -15.93
N MET A 226 -1.71 12.68 -15.14
CA MET A 226 -0.78 11.68 -14.62
C MET A 226 -0.51 10.56 -15.65
N ILE A 227 0.06 10.91 -16.79
CA ILE A 227 0.18 10.04 -17.99
C ILE A 227 1.10 8.81 -17.84
N ASP A 228 1.88 8.75 -16.77
CA ASP A 228 2.82 7.67 -16.45
C ASP A 228 2.46 6.96 -15.14
N SER A 229 1.22 7.14 -14.64
CA SER A 229 0.70 6.44 -13.45
C SER A 229 -0.18 5.26 -13.84
N GLY A 230 0.07 4.10 -13.24
CA GLY A 230 -0.69 2.88 -13.48
C GLY A 230 -0.15 1.70 -12.67
N PHE A 231 -0.84 0.56 -12.76
CA PHE A 231 -0.42 -0.68 -12.07
C PHE A 231 0.69 -1.44 -12.80
N PHE A 232 0.90 -1.15 -14.09
CA PHE A 232 1.93 -1.77 -14.92
C PHE A 232 2.67 -0.70 -15.72
N VAL A 233 3.95 -0.94 -15.98
CA VAL A 233 4.76 -0.09 -16.87
C VAL A 233 4.65 -0.64 -18.29
N PRO A 234 4.15 0.14 -19.26
CA PRO A 234 4.12 -0.27 -20.66
C PRO A 234 5.52 -0.61 -21.19
N THR A 235 5.62 -1.59 -22.10
CA THR A 235 6.89 -2.11 -22.62
C THR A 235 7.78 -1.01 -23.22
N ASP A 236 7.18 -0.06 -23.93
CA ASP A 236 7.85 1.10 -24.54
C ASP A 236 8.38 2.13 -23.52
N LYS A 237 7.92 2.04 -22.26
CA LYS A 237 8.33 2.92 -21.16
C LYS A 237 9.30 2.24 -20.17
N LEU A 238 9.60 0.96 -20.34
CA LEU A 238 10.45 0.19 -19.40
C LEU A 238 11.85 0.79 -19.21
N ALA A 239 12.41 1.45 -20.23
CA ALA A 239 13.70 2.13 -20.13
C ALA A 239 13.72 3.28 -19.10
N ARG A 240 12.55 3.76 -18.65
CA ARG A 240 12.43 4.79 -17.60
C ARG A 240 12.21 4.21 -16.21
N LEU A 241 12.08 2.89 -16.06
CA LEU A 241 11.82 2.26 -14.77
C LEU A 241 13.09 2.25 -13.90
N ALA A 242 13.04 2.95 -12.78
CA ALA A 242 14.13 2.96 -11.81
C ALA A 242 14.35 1.55 -11.23
N GLN A 243 15.61 1.13 -11.15
CA GLN A 243 16.02 -0.15 -10.60
C GLN A 243 16.67 0.03 -9.23
N PRO A 244 16.39 -0.87 -8.28
CA PRO A 244 17.10 -0.89 -7.01
C PRO A 244 18.52 -1.45 -7.20
N PHE A 245 19.31 -1.46 -6.13
CA PHE A 245 20.48 -2.32 -6.08
C PHE A 245 20.07 -3.81 -6.09
N PRO A 246 20.97 -4.74 -6.46
CA PRO A 246 20.68 -6.18 -6.38
C PRO A 246 20.36 -6.69 -4.96
N ALA A 247 20.87 -6.01 -3.94
CA ALA A 247 20.61 -6.29 -2.54
C ALA A 247 20.30 -5.00 -1.78
N ASP A 248 19.45 -5.10 -0.75
CA ASP A 248 19.12 -4.02 0.15
C ASP A 248 20.35 -3.60 0.97
N PRO A 249 20.82 -2.34 0.86
CA PRO A 249 21.99 -1.86 1.59
C PRO A 249 21.85 -1.88 3.12
N ALA A 250 20.63 -1.99 3.66
CA ALA A 250 20.39 -2.04 5.10
C ALA A 250 20.44 -3.47 5.64
N THR A 251 19.93 -4.45 4.88
CA THR A 251 19.77 -5.84 5.35
C THR A 251 20.73 -6.82 4.68
N GLY A 252 21.28 -6.48 3.52
CA GLY A 252 22.06 -7.37 2.66
C GLY A 252 21.23 -8.41 1.91
N ASN A 253 19.91 -8.41 2.09
CA ASN A 253 19.02 -9.37 1.43
C ASN A 253 18.78 -8.98 -0.04
N PRO A 254 18.55 -9.96 -0.93
CA PRO A 254 18.13 -9.67 -2.31
C PRO A 254 16.82 -8.86 -2.36
N ILE A 255 16.70 -8.00 -3.39
CA ILE A 255 15.47 -7.25 -3.70
C ILE A 255 14.67 -7.92 -4.81
#